data_AF-A0A1J3JEC7-F1
#
_entry.id   AF-A0A1J3JEC7-F1
#
_cell.length_a   1.000
_cell.length_b   1.000
_cell.length_c   1.000
_cell.angle_alpha   90.00
_cell.angle_beta   90.00
_cell.angle_gamma   90.00
#
_symmetry.space_group_name_H-M   'P 1'
#
loop_
_entity.id
_entity.type
_entity.pdbx_description
1 polymer ?
#
loop_
_entity_poly.entity_id
_entity_poly.type
_entity_poly.pdbx_seq_one_letter_code
_entity_poly.pdbx_strand_id
1 'polypeptide(L)'
;LSFLILPNQTAFVKDRLLVENTVLAGELVNGYHKNKGPKRITIKVDIAKAFDSVSWEFLFNCLEGLLLPQEYIGWLKAVSVLLTSP
;
A
#
# COMPACT_ATOMS: atom_id res chain seq x y z
N LEU A 1 -5.90 3.10 14.32
CA LEU A 1 -5.90 3.30 12.84
C LEU A 1 -4.75 4.19 12.37
N SER A 2 -4.47 5.35 12.99
CA SER A 2 -3.34 6.21 12.56
C SER A 2 -1.98 5.52 12.56
N PHE A 3 -1.75 4.56 13.47
CA PHE A 3 -0.54 3.74 13.50
C PHE A 3 -0.40 2.75 12.33
N LEU A 4 -1.49 2.47 11.59
CA LEU A 4 -1.48 1.56 10.44
C LEU A 4 -1.01 2.23 9.16
N ILE A 5 -1.11 3.56 9.09
CA ILE A 5 -0.74 4.34 7.91
C ILE A 5 0.61 5.00 8.18
N LEU A 6 1.67 4.42 7.62
CA LEU A 6 3.02 4.95 7.77
C LEU A 6 3.15 6.34 7.12
N PRO A 7 4.06 7.21 7.58
CA PRO A 7 4.24 8.56 7.02
C PRO A 7 4.52 8.56 5.52
N ASN A 8 5.24 7.55 5.02
CA ASN A 8 5.61 7.41 3.61
C ASN A 8 4.52 6.75 2.73
N GLN A 9 3.34 6.41 3.30
CA GLN A 9 2.20 5.91 2.53
C GLN A 9 1.30 7.07 2.09
N THR A 10 1.58 7.66 0.93
CA THR A 10 0.85 8.86 0.47
C THR A 10 -0.35 8.54 -0.41
N ALA A 11 -0.33 7.41 -1.12
CA ALA A 11 -1.41 7.02 -2.03
C ALA A 11 -2.70 6.71 -1.26
N PHE A 12 -3.84 7.18 -1.78
CA PHE A 12 -5.18 6.96 -1.22
C PHE A 12 -5.38 7.47 0.22
N VAL A 13 -4.53 8.39 0.70
CA VAL A 13 -4.67 9.04 2.01
C VAL A 13 -5.05 10.49 1.80
N LYS A 14 -6.15 10.92 2.44
CA LYS A 14 -6.61 12.31 2.39
C LYS A 14 -5.50 13.25 2.87
N ASP A 15 -5.39 14.40 2.20
CA ASP A 15 -4.43 15.46 2.52
C ASP A 15 -2.95 15.07 2.34
N ARG A 16 -2.65 13.93 1.67
CA ARG A 16 -1.31 13.58 1.20
C ARG A 16 -1.21 13.70 -0.31
N LEU A 17 -0.10 14.23 -0.79
CA LEU A 17 0.07 14.55 -2.21
C LEU A 17 0.97 13.52 -2.87
N LEU A 18 0.60 13.06 -4.07
CA LEU A 18 1.42 12.13 -4.86
C LEU A 18 2.84 12.67 -5.13
N VAL A 19 3.00 14.00 -5.19
CA VAL A 19 4.30 14.67 -5.39
C VAL A 19 5.30 14.33 -4.28
N GLU A 20 4.83 14.04 -3.06
CA GLU A 20 5.70 13.66 -1.94
C GLU A 20 6.44 12.34 -2.23
N ASN A 21 5.80 11.37 -2.91
CA ASN A 21 6.49 10.15 -3.35
C ASN A 21 7.55 10.42 -4.41
N THR A 22 7.31 11.38 -5.30
CA THR A 22 8.30 11.77 -6.33
C THR A 22 9.52 12.40 -5.70
N VAL A 23 9.33 13.26 -4.69
CA VAL A 23 10.42 13.86 -3.91
C VAL A 23 11.20 12.76 -3.18
N LEU A 24 10.50 11.88 -2.44
CA LEU A 24 11.13 10.77 -1.72
C LEU A 24 11.93 9.85 -2.65
N ALA A 25 11.39 9.52 -3.82
CA ALA A 25 12.11 8.72 -4.83
C ALA A 25 13.39 9.42 -5.32
N GLY A 26 13.34 10.74 -5.53
CA GLY A 26 14.51 11.54 -5.90
C GLY A 26 15.59 11.54 -4.82
N GLU A 27 15.19 11.64 -3.54
CA GLU A 27 16.10 11.55 -2.40
C GLU A 27 16.74 10.16 -2.28
N LEU A 28 15.97 9.09 -2.48
CA LEU A 28 16.45 7.71 -2.41
C LEU A 28 17.54 7.41 -3.46
N VAL A 29 17.42 7.97 -4.66
CA VAL A 29 18.39 7.79 -5.75
C VAL A 29 19.47 8.89 -5.79
N ASN A 30 19.47 9.78 -4.81
CA ASN A 30 20.44 10.86 -4.76
C ASN A 30 21.88 10.31 -4.69
N GLY A 31 22.77 10.88 -5.50
CA GLY A 31 24.17 10.45 -5.59
C GLY A 31 24.40 9.11 -6.30
N TYR A 32 23.39 8.48 -6.90
CA TYR A 32 23.57 7.28 -7.73
C TYR A 32 24.42 7.56 -8.98
N HIS A 33 24.43 8.80 -9.46
CA HIS A 33 25.29 9.25 -10.56
C HIS A 33 26.79 9.30 -10.20
N LYS A 34 27.16 9.18 -8.92
CA LYS A 34 28.55 9.32 -8.47
C LYS A 34 29.29 7.99 -8.62
N ASN A 35 30.36 7.99 -9.42
CA ASN A 35 31.23 6.82 -9.61
C ASN A 35 32.19 6.53 -8.44
N LYS A 36 32.07 7.27 -7.33
CA LYS A 36 32.88 7.11 -6.12
C LYS A 36 31.95 6.98 -4.90
N GLY A 37 32.32 6.10 -3.97
CA GLY A 37 31.62 5.90 -2.70
C GLY A 37 31.05 4.48 -2.52
N PRO A 38 30.22 4.28 -1.48
CA PRO A 38 29.59 2.99 -1.21
C PRO A 38 28.74 2.51 -2.39
N LYS A 39 28.70 1.19 -2.62
CA LYS A 39 27.78 0.58 -3.58
C LYS A 39 26.34 0.86 -3.13
N ARG A 40 25.45 1.16 -4.09
CA ARG A 40 24.04 1.48 -3.85
C ARG A 40 23.15 0.64 -4.76
N ILE A 41 21.97 0.28 -4.28
CA ILE A 41 20.94 -0.41 -5.05
C ILE A 41 19.57 0.09 -4.60
N THR A 42 18.66 0.28 -5.56
CA THR A 42 17.24 0.54 -5.30
C THR A 42 16.43 -0.62 -5.87
N ILE A 43 15.48 -1.12 -5.08
CA ILE A 43 14.55 -2.16 -5.52
C ILE A 43 13.19 -1.49 -5.72
N LYS A 44 12.65 -1.60 -6.92
CA LYS A 44 11.27 -1.21 -7.23
C LYS A 44 10.43 -2.47 -7.29
N VAL A 45 9.44 -2.57 -6.40
CA VAL A 45 8.43 -3.64 -6.42
C VAL A 45 7.13 -3.04 -6.92
N ASP A 46 6.52 -3.68 -7.90
CA ASP A 46 5.22 -3.30 -8.47
C ASP A 46 4.30 -4.52 -8.45
N ILE A 47 3.04 -4.33 -8.06
CA ILE A 47 2.05 -5.40 -7.99
C ILE A 47 1.09 -5.23 -9.16
N ALA A 48 1.25 -6.07 -10.17
CA ALA A 48 0.38 -6.09 -11.33
C ALA A 48 -1.05 -6.45 -10.91
N LYS A 49 -2.03 -5.65 -11.33
CA LYS A 49 -3.46 -5.88 -11.08
C LYS A 49 -3.77 -6.13 -9.59
N ALA A 50 -3.23 -5.30 -8.71
CA ALA A 50 -3.33 -5.48 -7.26
C ALA A 50 -4.76 -5.78 -6.74
N PHE A 51 -5.79 -5.17 -7.35
CA PHE A 51 -7.19 -5.41 -7.01
C PHE A 51 -7.75 -6.73 -7.55
N ASP A 52 -7.21 -7.26 -8.64
CA ASP A 52 -7.62 -8.57 -9.19
C ASP A 52 -6.88 -9.73 -8.50
N SER A 53 -5.67 -9.46 -7.98
CA SER A 53 -4.80 -10.48 -7.39
C SER A 53 -4.88 -10.60 -5.87
N VAL A 54 -5.60 -9.69 -5.19
CA VAL A 54 -5.70 -9.71 -3.73
C VAL A 54 -6.55 -10.89 -3.26
N SER A 55 -6.07 -11.63 -2.26
CA SER A 55 -6.88 -12.65 -1.58
C SER A 55 -7.84 -11.96 -0.61
N TRP A 56 -9.14 -12.10 -0.87
CA TRP A 56 -10.19 -11.61 0.02
C TRP A 56 -10.12 -12.25 1.40
N GLU A 57 -9.83 -13.55 1.46
CA GLU A 57 -9.64 -14.26 2.73
C GLU A 57 -8.50 -13.66 3.55
N PHE A 58 -7.35 -13.41 2.92
CA PHE A 58 -6.22 -12.75 3.58
C PHE A 58 -6.62 -11.36 4.10
N LEU A 59 -7.30 -10.56 3.28
CA LEU A 59 -7.76 -9.24 3.67
C LEU A 59 -8.66 -9.31 4.91
N PHE A 60 -9.66 -10.20 4.94
CA PHE A 60 -10.56 -10.33 6.08
C PHE A 60 -9.84 -10.79 7.35
N ASN A 61 -8.92 -11.76 7.24
CA ASN A 61 -8.10 -12.20 8.37
C ASN A 61 -7.26 -11.05 8.94
N CYS A 62 -6.71 -10.17 8.10
CA CYS A 62 -6.01 -8.97 8.55
C CYS A 62 -6.94 -7.99 9.28
N LEU A 63 -8.13 -7.70 8.72
CA LEU A 63 -9.08 -6.75 9.33
C LEU A 63 -9.59 -7.26 10.69
N GLU A 64 -9.80 -8.57 10.83
CA GLU A 64 -10.17 -9.22 12.08
C GLU A 64 -9.01 -9.17 13.10
N GLY A 65 -7.78 -9.46 12.67
CA GLY A 65 -6.57 -9.33 13.51
C GLY A 65 -6.27 -7.90 13.96
N LEU A 66 -6.73 -6.90 13.21
CA LEU A 66 -6.67 -5.48 13.56
C LEU A 66 -7.81 -5.02 14.48
N LEU A 67 -8.71 -5.94 14.88
CA LEU A 67 -9.84 -5.70 15.76
C LEU A 67 -10.79 -4.59 15.25
N LEU A 68 -10.99 -4.52 13.93
CA LEU A 68 -12.00 -3.61 13.37
C LEU A 68 -13.41 -4.11 13.72
N PRO A 69 -14.40 -3.20 13.87
CA PRO A 69 -15.75 -3.60 14.22
C PRO A 69 -16.35 -4.53 13.16
N GLN A 70 -16.99 -5.62 13.60
CA GLN A 70 -17.51 -6.67 12.73
C GLN A 70 -18.54 -6.17 11.70
N GLU A 71 -19.24 -5.09 12.01
CA GLU A 71 -20.16 -4.42 11.08
C GLU A 71 -19.46 -3.99 9.79
N TYR A 72 -18.30 -3.32 9.89
CA TYR A 72 -17.52 -2.88 8.73
C TYR A 72 -16.96 -4.06 7.94
N ILE A 73 -16.50 -5.10 8.62
CA ILE A 73 -16.00 -6.32 7.97
C ILE A 73 -17.14 -7.03 7.24
N GLY A 74 -18.35 -7.06 7.83
CA GLY A 74 -19.55 -7.58 7.22
C GLY A 74 -19.94 -6.84 5.94
N TRP A 75 -19.89 -5.51 5.94
CA TRP A 75 -20.14 -4.71 4.73
C TRP A 75 -19.12 -5.02 3.62
N LEU A 76 -17.83 -5.14 3.96
CA LEU A 76 -16.80 -5.48 2.99
C LEU A 76 -16.96 -6.90 2.42
N LYS A 77 -17.35 -7.88 3.24
CA LYS A 77 -17.68 -9.25 2.81
C LYS A 77 -18.88 -9.25 1.84
N ALA A 78 -19.91 -8.43 2.10
CA ALA A 78 -21.05 -8.32 1.20
C ALA A 78 -20.65 -7.74 -0.17
N VAL A 79 -19.82 -6.69 -0.18
CA VAL A 79 -19.32 -6.08 -1.42
C VAL A 79 -18.41 -7.03 -2.19
N SER A 80 -17.52 -7.77 -1.51
CA SER A 80 -16.64 -8.72 -2.20
C SER A 80 -17.42 -9.78 -2.97
N VAL A 81 -18.52 -10.30 -2.40
CA VAL A 81 -19.39 -11.28 -3.07
C VAL A 81 -20.03 -10.70 -4.34
N LEU A 82 -20.40 -9.42 -4.33
CA LEU A 82 -20.94 -8.74 -5.53
C LEU A 82 -19.89 -8.56 -6.62
N LEU A 83 -18.62 -8.28 -6.24
CA LEU A 83 -17.53 -8.07 -7.19
C LEU A 83 -16.97 -9.37 -7.77
N THR A 84 -17.16 -10.50 -7.09
CA THR A 84 -16.68 -11.82 -7.52
C THR A 84 -17.77 -12.74 -8.05
N SER A 85 -19.03 -12.31 -8.05
CA SER A 85 -20.13 -13.06 -8.69
C SER A 85 -20.10 -12.83 -10.20
N PRO A 86 -20.29 -13.89 -11.02
CA PRO A 86 -20.35 -13.78 -12.48
C PRO A 86 -21.58 -12.99 -12.97
#